data_AF-A0A1M5R388-F1
#
_entry.id   AF-A0A1M5R388-F1
#
_cell.length_a   1.000
_cell.length_b   1.000
_cell.length_c   1.000
_cell.angle_alpha   90.00
_cell.angle_beta   90.00
_cell.angle_gamma   90.00
#
_symmetry.space_group_name_H-M   'P 1'
#
loop_
_entity.id
_entity.type
_entity.pdbx_description
1 polymer ?
#
loop_
_entity_poly.entity_id
_entity_poly.type
_entity_poly.pdbx_seq_one_letter_code
_entity_poly.pdbx_strand_id
1 'polypeptide(L)'
;MNINSITLLKYPRTAHLAGSRLQLNDSATDQIALSSLAGRYVVIEEKLDGANTGISFSDAAEVMLQSRGHYLAGGGSERQFNLLKPWARAHEAWLLERLDDRFVMYGEWTYAKHSVFYDNLPHFFHEFDIFDRQTRQFLSTKRRHTLLAEGPVLSVPVLYAGLMPTNPKHLWKLVYRSLAKTRDWKAAFEAAVRREGQPLDLSWRQTDKSDRSEGLYLKVEDDEQVLARYKLVRSDFTQTILDSGSHHARRPVLPNALAAGVDLYTPQLLVNWDCLGLKTLHTVDELAAASSAWFDAERM
;
A
#
# COMPACT_ATOMS: atom_id res chain seq x y z
N MET A 1 22.92 4.02 -18.58
CA MET A 1 23.17 2.54 -18.57
C MET A 1 21.94 1.84 -19.20
N ASN A 2 22.01 0.60 -19.71
CA ASN A 2 20.77 -0.07 -20.18
C ASN A 2 19.98 -0.58 -18.96
N ILE A 3 18.85 0.03 -18.63
CA ILE A 3 18.05 -0.34 -17.43
C ILE A 3 17.64 -1.83 -17.45
N ASN A 4 17.57 -2.45 -18.63
CA ASN A 4 17.24 -3.87 -18.79
C ASN A 4 18.38 -4.82 -18.38
N SER A 5 19.61 -4.34 -18.19
CA SER A 5 20.74 -5.16 -17.70
C SER A 5 20.91 -5.10 -16.18
N ILE A 6 20.18 -4.23 -15.49
CA ILE A 6 20.23 -4.10 -14.03
C ILE A 6 19.34 -5.18 -13.40
N THR A 7 19.87 -5.91 -12.43
CA THR A 7 19.11 -6.96 -11.74
C THR A 7 18.03 -6.33 -10.87
N LEU A 8 16.77 -6.62 -11.18
CA LEU A 8 15.63 -6.15 -10.40
C LEU A 8 15.58 -6.81 -9.01
N LEU A 9 15.65 -6.01 -7.96
CA LEU A 9 15.33 -6.44 -6.61
C LEU A 9 13.80 -6.48 -6.45
N LYS A 10 13.23 -7.69 -6.50
CA LYS A 10 11.78 -7.90 -6.35
C LYS A 10 11.40 -7.84 -4.87
N TYR A 11 10.26 -7.21 -4.58
CA TYR A 11 9.67 -7.28 -3.25
C TYR A 11 9.34 -8.74 -2.89
N PRO A 12 9.76 -9.25 -1.71
CA PRO A 12 9.56 -10.63 -1.32
C PRO A 12 8.07 -11.00 -1.25
N ARG A 13 7.79 -12.31 -1.34
CA ARG A 13 6.46 -12.82 -1.03
C ARG A 13 6.19 -12.68 0.47
N THR A 14 4.93 -12.45 0.81
CA THR A 14 4.49 -12.29 2.21
C THR A 14 3.62 -13.48 2.59
N ALA A 15 3.92 -14.11 3.72
CA ALA A 15 3.15 -15.26 4.22
C ALA A 15 1.76 -14.83 4.72
N HIS A 16 0.82 -15.77 4.76
CA HIS A 16 -0.52 -15.50 5.28
C HIS A 16 -0.58 -15.75 6.78
N LEU A 17 -1.36 -14.95 7.52
CA LEU A 17 -1.81 -15.33 8.85
C LEU A 17 -2.96 -16.33 8.76
N ALA A 18 -3.09 -17.16 9.79
CA ALA A 18 -4.22 -18.07 9.96
C ALA A 18 -5.56 -17.32 9.84
N GLY A 19 -6.45 -17.82 8.98
CA GLY A 19 -7.75 -17.18 8.70
C GLY A 19 -7.74 -16.14 7.59
N SER A 20 -6.58 -15.87 6.97
CA SER A 20 -6.51 -15.08 5.74
C SER A 20 -7.11 -15.85 4.57
N ARG A 21 -7.81 -15.15 3.68
CA ARG A 21 -8.09 -15.66 2.33
C ARG A 21 -6.77 -15.89 1.60
N LEU A 22 -6.62 -17.06 0.98
CA LEU A 22 -5.47 -17.43 0.14
C LEU A 22 -5.68 -16.96 -1.30
N GLN A 23 -4.59 -16.62 -2.00
CA GLN A 23 -4.64 -16.39 -3.45
C GLN A 23 -4.51 -17.71 -4.22
N LEU A 24 -4.80 -17.70 -5.53
CA LEU A 24 -4.88 -18.90 -6.39
C LEU A 24 -3.63 -19.80 -6.36
N ASN A 25 -2.46 -19.24 -5.98
CA ASN A 25 -1.17 -19.93 -5.96
C ASN A 25 -0.58 -20.08 -4.54
N ASP A 26 -1.35 -19.77 -3.49
CA ASP A 26 -0.91 -19.89 -2.10
C ASP A 26 -1.41 -21.21 -1.47
N SER A 27 -0.57 -21.86 -0.66
CA SER A 27 -0.97 -23.09 0.07
C SER A 27 -1.48 -22.78 1.48
N ALA A 28 -2.49 -23.52 1.94
CA ALA A 28 -3.01 -23.42 3.31
C ALA A 28 -1.99 -23.84 4.39
N THR A 29 -1.01 -24.68 4.01
CA THR A 29 0.10 -25.09 4.89
C THR A 29 1.05 -23.95 5.25
N ASP A 30 0.97 -22.83 4.52
CA ASP A 30 1.89 -21.70 4.67
C ASP A 30 1.29 -20.60 5.57
N GLN A 31 0.11 -20.86 6.15
CA GLN A 31 -0.50 -19.94 7.11
C GLN A 31 0.15 -20.05 8.49
N ILE A 32 0.48 -18.90 9.05
CA ILE A 32 1.14 -18.78 10.34
C ILE A 32 0.11 -18.53 11.44
N ALA A 33 0.17 -19.35 12.50
CA ALA A 33 -0.71 -19.22 13.65
C ALA A 33 -0.40 -17.93 14.43
N LEU A 34 -1.44 -17.17 14.75
CA LEU A 34 -1.32 -15.90 15.48
C LEU A 34 -0.58 -16.04 16.82
N SER A 35 -0.79 -17.17 17.52
CA SER A 35 -0.15 -17.50 18.80
C SER A 35 1.37 -17.64 18.70
N SER A 36 1.92 -17.99 17.53
CA SER A 36 3.37 -18.07 17.31
C SER A 36 4.07 -16.71 17.37
N LEU A 37 3.30 -15.62 17.27
CA LEU A 37 3.78 -14.25 17.31
C LEU A 37 3.57 -13.59 18.69
N ALA A 38 3.11 -14.33 19.69
CA ALA A 38 2.87 -13.81 21.04
C ALA A 38 4.13 -13.17 21.64
N GLY A 39 3.97 -12.00 22.28
CA GLY A 39 5.08 -11.27 22.91
C GLY A 39 6.01 -10.53 21.94
N ARG A 40 5.80 -10.63 20.62
CA ARG A 40 6.55 -9.87 19.62
C ARG A 40 6.00 -8.45 19.50
N TYR A 41 6.86 -7.48 19.22
CA TYR A 41 6.43 -6.16 18.77
C TYR A 41 6.02 -6.23 17.29
N VAL A 42 4.89 -5.63 16.97
CA VAL A 42 4.34 -5.61 15.61
C VAL A 42 3.85 -4.24 15.20
N VAL A 43 3.99 -3.96 13.91
CA VAL A 43 3.35 -2.85 13.22
C VAL A 43 2.32 -3.45 12.26
N ILE A 44 1.08 -3.00 12.37
CA ILE A 44 -0.04 -3.43 11.54
C ILE A 44 -0.54 -2.23 10.75
N GLU A 45 -0.48 -2.36 9.42
CA GLU A 45 -0.84 -1.33 8.45
C GLU A 45 -2.09 -1.75 7.68
N GLU A 46 -2.85 -0.77 7.19
CA GLU A 46 -3.91 -1.06 6.22
C GLU A 46 -3.28 -1.64 4.95
N LYS A 47 -3.80 -2.77 4.47
CA LYS A 47 -3.43 -3.25 3.16
C LYS A 47 -4.23 -2.50 2.08
N LEU A 48 -3.56 -1.60 1.38
CA LEU A 48 -4.10 -0.96 0.18
C LEU A 48 -4.06 -1.92 -1.02
N ASP A 49 -4.99 -1.72 -1.95
CA ASP A 49 -5.12 -2.50 -3.19
C ASP A 49 -4.68 -1.65 -4.39
N GLY A 50 -3.47 -1.92 -4.88
CA GLY A 50 -2.91 -1.27 -6.05
C GLY A 50 -1.80 -2.09 -6.68
N ALA A 51 -0.85 -1.39 -7.31
CA ALA A 51 0.28 -2.01 -7.97
C ALA A 51 1.56 -1.84 -7.14
N ASN A 52 2.16 -2.96 -6.75
CA ASN A 52 3.49 -2.97 -6.15
C ASN A 52 4.49 -2.24 -7.05
N THR A 53 5.14 -1.24 -6.46
CA THR A 53 6.04 -0.30 -7.14
C THR A 53 7.29 -0.11 -6.31
N GLY A 54 8.44 0.08 -6.97
CA GLY A 54 9.69 0.43 -6.31
C GLY A 54 10.32 1.68 -6.92
N ILE A 55 11.05 2.41 -6.10
CA ILE A 55 11.83 3.61 -6.44
C ILE A 55 13.22 3.44 -5.83
N SER A 56 14.24 3.64 -6.64
CA SER A 56 15.64 3.57 -6.21
C SER A 56 16.52 4.37 -7.17
N PHE A 57 17.80 4.53 -6.86
CA PHE A 57 18.77 5.11 -7.79
C PHE A 57 19.84 4.08 -8.18
N SER A 58 20.39 4.28 -9.38
CA SER A 58 21.62 3.62 -9.82
C SER A 58 22.84 4.30 -9.19
N ASP A 59 24.01 3.66 -9.32
CA ASP A 59 25.32 4.23 -8.97
C ASP A 59 25.64 5.53 -9.74
N ALA A 60 25.01 5.73 -10.89
CA ALA A 60 25.08 6.94 -11.70
C ALA A 60 24.04 8.02 -11.31
N ALA A 61 23.36 7.86 -10.17
CA ALA A 61 22.29 8.73 -9.69
C ALA A 61 21.08 8.85 -10.64
N GLU A 62 20.84 7.83 -11.49
CA GLU A 62 19.64 7.78 -12.33
C GLU A 62 18.46 7.19 -11.53
N VAL A 63 17.33 7.90 -11.43
CA VAL A 63 16.12 7.31 -10.81
C VAL A 63 15.63 6.10 -11.61
N MET A 64 15.41 5.00 -10.90
CA MET A 64 14.88 3.75 -11.41
C MET A 64 13.52 3.49 -10.76
N LEU A 65 12.49 3.47 -11.61
CA LEU A 65 11.13 3.11 -11.22
C LEU A 65 10.86 1.68 -11.64
N GLN A 66 10.22 0.89 -10.79
CA GLN A 66 9.92 -0.50 -11.08
C GLN A 66 8.48 -0.86 -10.75
N SER A 67 7.89 -1.75 -11.56
CA SER A 67 6.77 -2.58 -11.13
C SER A 67 7.29 -3.79 -10.35
N ARG A 68 6.39 -4.67 -9.91
CA ARG A 68 6.77 -5.97 -9.31
C ARG A 68 7.68 -6.83 -10.19
N GLY A 69 7.54 -6.73 -11.51
CA GLY A 69 8.13 -7.68 -12.46
C GLY A 69 9.32 -7.16 -13.26
N HIS A 70 9.41 -5.84 -13.48
CA HIS A 70 10.38 -5.19 -14.37
C HIS A 70 10.52 -3.70 -14.03
N TYR A 71 11.64 -3.09 -14.43
CA TYR A 71 11.83 -1.65 -14.45
C TYR A 71 10.92 -0.99 -15.50
N LEU A 72 10.41 0.20 -15.18
CA LEU A 72 9.55 0.99 -16.05
C LEU A 72 10.42 1.76 -17.05
N ALA A 73 10.56 1.22 -18.25
CA ALA A 73 11.42 1.75 -19.31
C ALA A 73 10.63 2.50 -20.40
N GLY A 74 9.30 2.62 -20.25
CA GLY A 74 8.41 3.19 -21.25
C GLY A 74 7.65 2.13 -22.04
N GLY A 75 6.50 2.52 -22.60
CA GLY A 75 5.66 1.65 -23.42
C GLY A 75 4.19 1.66 -23.03
N GLY A 76 3.32 1.22 -23.96
CA GLY A 76 1.86 1.27 -23.79
C GLY A 76 1.30 0.38 -22.66
N SER A 77 2.07 -0.61 -22.20
CA SER A 77 1.71 -1.47 -21.06
C SER A 77 1.89 -0.80 -19.70
N GLU A 78 2.59 0.34 -19.64
CA GLU A 78 2.91 1.06 -18.41
C GLU A 78 1.95 2.23 -18.14
N ARG A 79 0.83 2.34 -18.87
CA ARG A 79 -0.11 3.48 -18.79
C ARG A 79 -0.53 3.84 -17.36
N GLN A 80 -0.73 2.84 -16.51
CA GLN A 80 -1.07 3.06 -15.10
C GLN A 80 0.04 3.78 -14.31
N PHE A 81 1.30 3.72 -14.72
CA PHE A 81 2.43 4.37 -14.06
C PHE A 81 2.82 5.71 -14.68
N ASN A 82 2.07 6.21 -15.67
CA ASN A 82 2.44 7.44 -16.38
C ASN A 82 2.52 8.67 -15.46
N LEU A 83 1.73 8.72 -14.37
CA LEU A 83 1.80 9.80 -13.38
C LEU A 83 2.93 9.62 -12.36
N LEU A 84 3.41 8.40 -12.14
CA LEU A 84 4.53 8.15 -11.23
C LEU A 84 5.83 8.77 -11.77
N LYS A 85 6.03 8.73 -13.09
CA LYS A 85 7.24 9.23 -13.76
C LYS A 85 7.47 10.74 -13.53
N PRO A 86 6.53 11.65 -13.86
CA PRO A 86 6.72 13.07 -13.60
C PRO A 86 6.78 13.39 -12.10
N TRP A 87 6.04 12.69 -11.24
CA TRP A 87 6.14 12.87 -9.79
C TRP A 87 7.54 12.54 -9.26
N ALA A 88 8.11 11.40 -9.65
CA ALA A 88 9.45 11.00 -9.24
C ALA A 88 10.53 11.96 -9.76
N ARG A 89 10.32 12.57 -10.93
CA ARG A 89 11.21 13.60 -11.48
C ARG A 89 11.09 14.94 -10.76
N ALA A 90 9.87 15.37 -10.42
CA ALA A 90 9.66 16.60 -9.67
C ALA A 90 10.33 16.55 -8.29
N HIS A 91 10.35 15.38 -7.66
CA HIS A 91 10.94 15.15 -6.33
C HIS A 91 12.32 14.48 -6.37
N GLU A 92 12.98 14.43 -7.53
CA GLU A 92 14.20 13.64 -7.73
C GLU A 92 15.33 14.04 -6.79
N ALA A 93 15.54 15.34 -6.57
CA ALA A 93 16.59 15.84 -5.69
C ALA A 93 16.39 15.36 -4.24
N TRP A 94 15.16 15.48 -3.72
CA TRP A 94 14.83 15.01 -2.37
C TRP A 94 14.96 13.48 -2.28
N LEU A 95 14.42 12.75 -3.27
CA LEU A 95 14.50 11.29 -3.31
C LEU A 95 15.94 10.79 -3.38
N LEU A 96 16.80 11.42 -4.18
CA LEU A 96 18.21 11.06 -4.31
C LEU A 96 18.95 11.28 -3.00
N GLU A 97 18.73 12.41 -2.33
CA GLU A 97 19.39 12.73 -1.06
C GLU A 97 19.05 11.71 0.05
N ARG A 98 17.82 11.16 0.06
CA ARG A 98 17.39 10.18 1.07
C ARG A 98 17.75 8.75 0.70
N LEU A 99 17.52 8.36 -0.55
CA LEU A 99 17.65 6.97 -0.97
C LEU A 99 19.08 6.62 -1.38
N ASP A 100 19.77 7.54 -2.06
CA ASP A 100 21.03 7.29 -2.75
C ASP A 100 20.94 6.02 -3.63
N ASP A 101 22.07 5.47 -4.04
CA ASP A 101 22.17 4.12 -4.60
C ASP A 101 22.01 3.00 -3.55
N ARG A 102 21.78 3.37 -2.28
CA ARG A 102 21.71 2.45 -1.14
C ARG A 102 20.33 1.82 -0.95
N PHE A 103 19.28 2.60 -1.05
CA PHE A 103 17.95 2.15 -0.66
C PHE A 103 17.05 1.81 -1.86
N VAL A 104 16.22 0.79 -1.68
CA VAL A 104 15.07 0.54 -2.55
C VAL A 104 13.80 0.76 -1.75
N MET A 105 13.09 1.83 -2.08
CA MET A 105 11.80 2.15 -1.48
C MET A 105 10.69 1.44 -2.24
N TYR A 106 9.92 0.61 -1.54
CA TYR A 106 8.75 -0.08 -2.06
C TYR A 106 7.48 0.59 -1.57
N GLY A 107 6.50 0.69 -2.46
CA GLY A 107 5.20 1.24 -2.13
C GLY A 107 4.09 0.66 -3.01
N GLU A 108 2.87 0.94 -2.58
CA GLU A 108 1.66 0.58 -3.30
C GLU A 108 1.22 1.78 -4.15
N TRP A 109 1.23 1.59 -5.47
CA TRP A 109 0.77 2.58 -6.43
C TRP A 109 -0.73 2.40 -6.69
N THR A 110 -1.53 3.34 -6.21
CA THR A 110 -3.00 3.27 -6.18
C THR A 110 -3.67 4.21 -7.18
N TYR A 111 -2.94 4.76 -8.17
CA TYR A 111 -3.58 5.60 -9.19
C TYR A 111 -4.65 4.86 -9.98
N ALA A 112 -4.32 3.69 -10.54
CA ALA A 112 -5.30 2.88 -11.26
C ALA A 112 -6.06 1.99 -10.29
N LYS A 113 -7.40 1.98 -10.38
CA LYS A 113 -8.25 1.04 -9.65
C LYS A 113 -7.86 -0.39 -10.01
N HIS A 114 -7.47 -1.17 -8.99
CA HIS A 114 -7.38 -2.62 -9.07
C HIS A 114 -8.76 -3.23 -8.82
N SER A 115 -9.00 -3.81 -7.65
CA SER A 115 -10.33 -4.30 -7.22
C SER A 115 -11.07 -3.23 -6.40
N VAL A 116 -10.36 -2.43 -5.60
CA VAL A 116 -10.94 -1.38 -4.76
C VAL A 116 -10.88 -0.02 -5.46
N PHE A 117 -12.01 0.67 -5.50
CA PHE A 117 -12.06 2.09 -5.85
C PHE A 117 -11.91 2.94 -4.60
N TYR A 118 -10.95 3.85 -4.62
CA TYR A 118 -10.70 4.85 -3.60
C TYR A 118 -11.08 6.23 -4.15
N ASP A 119 -11.87 6.98 -3.39
CA ASP A 119 -12.35 8.30 -3.77
C ASP A 119 -11.74 9.43 -2.92
N ASN A 120 -10.88 9.09 -1.96
CA ASN A 120 -10.33 10.04 -0.98
C ASN A 120 -8.88 9.74 -0.62
N LEU A 121 -8.02 9.45 -1.59
CA LEU A 121 -6.61 9.13 -1.32
C LEU A 121 -5.79 10.40 -0.97
N PRO A 122 -4.96 10.39 0.08
CA PRO A 122 -4.06 11.51 0.38
C PRO A 122 -2.84 11.55 -0.57
N HIS A 123 -2.53 10.44 -1.24
CA HIS A 123 -1.47 10.35 -2.24
C HIS A 123 -1.76 9.19 -3.21
N PHE A 124 -1.02 9.05 -4.33
CA PHE A 124 -1.14 7.84 -5.18
C PHE A 124 -0.06 6.79 -4.92
N PHE A 125 1.06 7.18 -4.35
CA PHE A 125 2.15 6.26 -3.96
C PHE A 125 2.22 6.18 -2.44
N HIS A 126 2.06 4.97 -1.89
CA HIS A 126 2.11 4.75 -0.45
C HIS A 126 3.27 3.83 -0.11
N GLU A 127 4.33 4.37 0.47
CA GLU A 127 5.49 3.61 0.88
C GLU A 127 5.12 2.60 1.98
N PHE A 128 5.60 1.35 1.88
CA PHE A 128 5.34 0.34 2.91
C PHE A 128 6.59 -0.41 3.38
N ASP A 129 7.70 -0.34 2.63
CA ASP A 129 8.98 -0.91 3.03
C ASP A 129 10.16 -0.26 2.33
N ILE A 130 11.32 -0.24 3.00
CA ILE A 130 12.59 0.21 2.41
C ILE A 130 13.64 -0.86 2.66
N PHE A 131 14.24 -1.36 1.57
CA PHE A 131 15.34 -2.31 1.62
C PHE A 131 16.68 -1.57 1.56
N ASP A 132 17.53 -1.81 2.55
CA ASP A 132 18.91 -1.34 2.60
C ASP A 132 19.82 -2.34 1.89
N ARG A 133 20.40 -1.95 0.75
CA ARG A 133 21.29 -2.82 -0.03
C ARG A 133 22.58 -3.14 0.72
N GLN A 134 23.05 -2.26 1.62
CA GLN A 134 24.31 -2.45 2.35
C GLN A 134 24.16 -3.49 3.46
N THR A 135 23.12 -3.35 4.28
CA THR A 135 22.87 -4.26 5.41
C THR A 135 22.06 -5.50 5.00
N ARG A 136 21.45 -5.47 3.80
CA ARG A 136 20.52 -6.48 3.27
C ARG A 136 19.32 -6.72 4.17
N GLN A 137 18.89 -5.67 4.84
CA GLN A 137 17.76 -5.67 5.76
C GLN A 137 16.71 -4.71 5.27
N PHE A 138 15.47 -4.94 5.69
CA PHE A 138 14.44 -3.94 5.54
C PHE A 138 14.35 -3.12 6.81
N LEU A 139 14.30 -1.80 6.66
CA LEU A 139 14.26 -0.87 7.78
C LEU A 139 12.98 -1.04 8.60
N SER A 140 13.07 -0.93 9.93
CA SER A 140 11.90 -0.82 10.80
C SER A 140 11.03 0.37 10.40
N THR A 141 9.74 0.31 10.73
CA THR A 141 8.78 1.39 10.44
C THR A 141 9.25 2.73 10.98
N LYS A 142 9.81 2.75 12.19
CA LYS A 142 10.40 3.94 12.80
C LYS A 142 11.52 4.53 11.94
N ARG A 143 12.43 3.69 11.44
CA ARG A 143 13.56 4.13 10.60
C ARG A 143 13.10 4.60 9.22
N ARG A 144 12.10 3.95 8.61
CA ARG A 144 11.51 4.40 7.34
C ARG A 144 10.85 5.76 7.49
N HIS A 145 10.02 5.96 8.52
CA HIS A 145 9.39 7.26 8.78
C HIS A 145 10.42 8.36 9.05
N THR A 146 11.50 8.03 9.78
CA THR A 146 12.61 8.98 10.01
C THR A 146 13.32 9.34 8.71
N LEU A 147 13.60 8.34 7.86
CA LEU A 147 14.27 8.56 6.57
C LEU A 147 13.44 9.44 5.63
N LEU A 148 12.12 9.31 5.68
CA LEU A 148 11.19 9.98 4.76
C LEU A 148 10.53 11.24 5.33
N ALA A 149 10.90 11.65 6.55
CA ALA A 149 10.31 12.80 7.22
C ALA A 149 10.45 14.09 6.40
N GLU A 150 9.46 14.98 6.56
CA GLU A 150 9.46 16.32 5.94
C GLU A 150 9.62 16.28 4.41
N GLY A 151 8.95 15.32 3.78
CA GLY A 151 9.03 15.10 2.34
C GLY A 151 7.70 14.84 1.64
N PRO A 152 7.76 14.52 0.33
CA PRO A 152 6.59 14.29 -0.51
C PRO A 152 6.11 12.83 -0.47
N VAL A 153 6.77 11.96 0.28
CA VAL A 153 6.43 10.53 0.36
C VAL A 153 5.54 10.26 1.55
N LEU A 154 4.39 9.64 1.30
CA LEU A 154 3.47 9.18 2.32
C LEU A 154 3.59 7.66 2.51
N SER A 155 3.77 7.19 3.74
CA SER A 155 3.71 5.75 4.05
C SER A 155 2.27 5.25 4.09
N VAL A 156 2.04 3.94 3.95
CA VAL A 156 0.75 3.30 4.25
C VAL A 156 0.33 3.60 5.70
N PRO A 157 -0.98 3.65 6.01
CA PRO A 157 -1.43 4.04 7.33
C PRO A 157 -1.15 2.95 8.36
N VAL A 158 -0.46 3.31 9.45
CA VAL A 158 -0.19 2.43 10.60
C VAL A 158 -1.41 2.43 11.52
N LEU A 159 -2.13 1.31 11.55
CA LEU A 159 -3.35 1.16 12.35
C LEU A 159 -3.05 0.75 13.79
N TYR A 160 -1.98 -0.04 14.00
CA TYR A 160 -1.54 -0.50 15.31
C TYR A 160 -0.02 -0.65 15.37
N ALA A 161 0.61 -0.26 16.46
CA ALA A 161 2.04 -0.43 16.71
C ALA A 161 2.30 -0.75 18.19
N GLY A 162 2.52 -2.02 18.52
CA GLY A 162 2.59 -2.50 19.90
C GLY A 162 2.84 -4.00 20.01
N LEU A 163 2.62 -4.57 21.20
CA LEU A 163 2.71 -6.03 21.39
C LEU A 163 1.65 -6.76 20.56
N MET A 164 2.00 -7.93 20.02
CA MET A 164 1.11 -8.69 19.15
C MET A 164 -0.22 -9.05 19.85
N PRO A 165 -1.38 -8.60 19.32
CA PRO A 165 -2.68 -9.06 19.79
C PRO A 165 -2.90 -10.52 19.38
N THR A 166 -3.02 -11.42 20.34
CA THR A 166 -3.15 -12.87 20.10
C THR A 166 -4.60 -13.35 19.97
N ASN A 167 -5.58 -12.48 20.22
CA ASN A 167 -6.98 -12.76 19.92
C ASN A 167 -7.30 -12.34 18.47
N PRO A 168 -7.65 -13.27 17.56
CA PRO A 168 -7.94 -12.94 16.16
C PRO A 168 -9.04 -11.89 15.99
N LYS A 169 -10.00 -11.81 16.93
CA LYS A 169 -11.07 -10.79 16.88
C LYS A 169 -10.51 -9.37 16.90
N HIS A 170 -9.37 -9.15 17.55
CA HIS A 170 -8.74 -7.83 17.63
C HIS A 170 -8.19 -7.39 16.27
N LEU A 171 -7.56 -8.28 15.49
CA LEU A 171 -7.10 -7.95 14.14
C LEU A 171 -8.29 -7.57 13.25
N TRP A 172 -9.39 -8.33 13.31
CA TRP A 172 -10.56 -8.03 12.48
C TRP A 172 -11.26 -6.71 12.80
N LYS A 173 -11.04 -6.12 13.99
CA LYS A 173 -11.49 -4.75 14.30
C LYS A 173 -10.74 -3.69 13.49
N LEU A 174 -9.50 -3.97 13.08
CA LEU A 174 -8.68 -3.08 12.24
C LEU A 174 -9.07 -3.17 10.75
N VAL A 175 -9.88 -4.16 10.35
CA VAL A 175 -10.44 -4.25 9.00
C VAL A 175 -11.81 -3.58 8.98
N TYR A 176 -11.82 -2.25 8.99
CA TYR A 176 -13.01 -1.40 8.91
C TYR A 176 -13.03 -0.62 7.57
N ARG A 177 -13.91 0.37 7.40
CA ARG A 177 -13.94 1.23 6.21
C ARG A 177 -12.55 1.79 5.90
N SER A 178 -12.04 1.55 4.69
CA SER A 178 -10.73 2.09 4.29
C SER A 178 -10.67 3.61 4.51
N LEU A 179 -9.54 4.12 5.01
CA LEU A 179 -9.30 5.55 5.20
C LEU A 179 -9.48 6.36 3.90
N ALA A 180 -9.21 5.72 2.76
CA ALA A 180 -9.31 6.34 1.45
C ALA A 180 -10.69 6.19 0.78
N LYS A 181 -11.73 5.77 1.54
CA LYS A 181 -13.11 5.65 1.06
C LYS A 181 -14.06 6.53 1.86
N THR A 182 -14.75 7.44 1.20
CA THR A 182 -15.86 8.19 1.81
C THR A 182 -17.12 7.32 1.94
N ARG A 183 -18.22 7.87 2.45
CA ARG A 183 -19.55 7.23 2.41
C ARG A 183 -20.14 7.17 1.01
N ASP A 184 -19.73 8.09 0.15
CA ASP A 184 -20.27 8.28 -1.21
C ASP A 184 -19.40 7.64 -2.29
N TRP A 185 -18.39 6.85 -1.91
CA TRP A 185 -17.43 6.24 -2.84
C TRP A 185 -18.09 5.46 -3.99
N LYS A 186 -19.27 4.88 -3.77
CA LYS A 186 -20.04 4.19 -4.82
C LYS A 186 -20.53 5.18 -5.88
N ALA A 187 -21.09 6.31 -5.46
CA ALA A 187 -21.51 7.36 -6.38
C ALA A 187 -20.30 7.98 -7.11
N ALA A 188 -19.20 8.22 -6.39
CA ALA A 188 -17.95 8.70 -6.96
C ALA A 188 -17.37 7.71 -7.99
N PHE A 189 -17.42 6.41 -7.71
CA PHE A 189 -17.03 5.35 -8.62
C PHE A 189 -17.83 5.40 -9.92
N GLU A 190 -19.17 5.43 -9.84
CA GLU A 190 -19.98 5.46 -11.05
C GLU A 190 -19.77 6.75 -11.85
N ALA A 191 -19.56 7.89 -11.19
CA ALA A 191 -19.22 9.15 -11.83
C ALA A 191 -17.87 9.05 -12.58
N ALA A 192 -16.84 8.47 -11.95
CA ALA A 192 -15.55 8.23 -12.58
C ALA A 192 -15.67 7.30 -13.78
N VAL A 193 -16.41 6.20 -13.66
CA VAL A 193 -16.66 5.24 -14.77
C VAL A 193 -17.32 5.93 -15.96
N ARG A 194 -18.35 6.76 -15.72
CA ARG A 194 -19.03 7.53 -16.78
C ARG A 194 -18.08 8.55 -17.41
N ARG A 195 -17.26 9.25 -16.62
CA ARG A 195 -16.27 10.21 -17.11
C ARG A 195 -15.23 9.55 -18.03
N GLU A 196 -14.77 8.36 -17.68
CA GLU A 196 -13.83 7.58 -18.50
C GLU A 196 -14.51 6.85 -19.68
N GLY A 197 -15.83 6.97 -19.84
CA GLY A 197 -16.59 6.30 -20.91
C GLY A 197 -16.56 4.76 -20.82
N GLN A 198 -16.35 4.21 -19.63
CA GLN A 198 -16.25 2.76 -19.43
C GLN A 198 -17.64 2.11 -19.18
N PRO A 199 -17.86 0.84 -19.59
CA PRO A 199 -19.14 0.17 -19.33
C PRO A 199 -19.38 -0.05 -17.84
N LEU A 200 -20.46 0.51 -17.30
CA LEU A 200 -20.75 0.51 -15.86
C LEU A 200 -20.92 -0.90 -15.28
N ASP A 201 -21.71 -1.75 -15.94
CA ASP A 201 -21.96 -3.12 -15.47
C ASP A 201 -20.68 -3.96 -15.40
N LEU A 202 -19.81 -3.82 -16.41
CA LEU A 202 -18.52 -4.52 -16.42
C LEU A 202 -17.61 -3.99 -15.31
N SER A 203 -17.59 -2.67 -15.12
CA SER A 203 -16.78 -2.01 -14.09
C SER A 203 -17.22 -2.47 -12.68
N TRP A 204 -18.52 -2.57 -12.42
CA TRP A 204 -19.07 -3.08 -11.16
C TRP A 204 -18.74 -4.56 -10.92
N ARG A 205 -18.71 -5.40 -11.97
CA ARG A 205 -18.29 -6.82 -11.85
C ARG A 205 -16.81 -6.97 -11.49
N GLN A 206 -16.01 -5.95 -11.75
CA GLN A 206 -14.56 -5.90 -11.50
C GLN A 206 -14.20 -5.02 -10.29
N THR A 207 -15.18 -4.69 -9.45
CA THR A 207 -14.98 -3.80 -8.30
C THR A 207 -15.50 -4.45 -7.04
N ASP A 208 -14.66 -4.48 -6.01
CA ASP A 208 -15.05 -4.91 -4.69
C ASP A 208 -16.05 -3.90 -4.09
N LYS A 209 -17.22 -4.41 -3.69
CA LYS A 209 -18.36 -3.60 -3.26
C LYS A 209 -18.37 -3.27 -1.78
N SER A 210 -17.39 -3.77 -1.01
CA SER A 210 -17.31 -3.54 0.42
C SER A 210 -16.75 -2.16 0.71
N ASP A 211 -17.17 -1.57 1.81
CA ASP A 211 -16.55 -0.36 2.34
C ASP A 211 -15.21 -0.69 3.02
N ARG A 212 -15.05 -1.95 3.46
CA ARG A 212 -13.91 -2.40 4.26
C ARG A 212 -12.63 -2.46 3.43
N SER A 213 -11.51 -2.11 4.07
CA SER A 213 -10.17 -2.32 3.50
C SER A 213 -9.96 -3.77 3.07
N GLU A 214 -9.00 -4.01 2.16
CA GLU A 214 -8.69 -5.38 1.70
C GLU A 214 -8.30 -6.29 2.88
N GLY A 215 -7.59 -5.73 3.84
CA GLY A 215 -7.06 -6.46 4.97
C GLY A 215 -5.94 -5.71 5.66
N LEU A 216 -5.03 -6.48 6.26
CA LEU A 216 -3.92 -5.98 7.05
C LEU A 216 -2.60 -6.47 6.48
N TYR A 217 -1.61 -5.60 6.54
CA TYR A 217 -0.20 -5.95 6.42
C TYR A 217 0.43 -5.89 7.81
N LEU A 218 1.10 -6.96 8.23
CA LEU A 218 1.70 -7.07 9.55
C LEU A 218 3.20 -7.26 9.42
N LYS A 219 3.96 -6.47 10.18
CA LYS A 219 5.40 -6.58 10.31
C LYS A 219 5.75 -6.89 11.76
N VAL A 220 6.55 -7.93 11.96
CA VAL A 220 7.26 -8.14 13.23
C VAL A 220 8.58 -7.40 13.10
N GLU A 221 8.83 -6.47 14.00
CA GLU A 221 9.99 -5.57 13.92
C GLU A 221 10.74 -5.54 15.25
N ASP A 222 12.03 -5.21 15.18
CA ASP A 222 12.76 -4.60 16.28
C ASP A 222 12.98 -3.10 15.98
N ASP A 223 13.81 -2.42 16.79
CA ASP A 223 14.08 -0.99 16.59
C ASP A 223 14.74 -0.68 15.23
N GLU A 224 15.40 -1.67 14.62
CA GLU A 224 16.26 -1.48 13.44
C GLU A 224 15.61 -2.00 12.15
N GLN A 225 14.93 -3.14 12.21
CA GLN A 225 14.55 -3.87 11.00
C GLN A 225 13.23 -4.64 11.10
N VAL A 226 12.72 -5.00 9.92
CA VAL A 226 11.64 -5.96 9.75
C VAL A 226 12.18 -7.38 9.81
N LEU A 227 11.74 -8.14 10.82
CA LEU A 227 12.16 -9.52 11.08
C LEU A 227 11.27 -10.53 10.37
N ALA A 228 9.97 -10.26 10.28
CA ALA A 228 9.02 -11.11 9.57
C ALA A 228 7.82 -10.30 9.09
N ARG A 229 7.11 -10.83 8.09
CA ARG A 229 5.96 -10.17 7.48
C ARG A 229 4.83 -11.14 7.21
N TYR A 230 3.63 -10.67 7.43
CA TYR A 230 2.42 -11.44 7.20
C TYR A 230 1.31 -10.57 6.61
N LYS A 231 0.37 -11.21 5.93
CA LYS A 231 -0.85 -10.54 5.43
C LYS A 231 -2.09 -11.27 5.94
N LEU A 232 -3.13 -10.49 6.24
CA LEU A 232 -4.45 -10.98 6.59
C LEU A 232 -5.47 -10.35 5.64
N VAL A 233 -5.98 -11.11 4.68
CA VAL A 233 -6.95 -10.66 3.69
C VAL A 233 -8.34 -11.18 4.06
N ARG A 234 -9.36 -10.32 4.02
CA ARG A 234 -10.74 -10.72 4.36
C ARG A 234 -11.29 -11.78 3.41
N SER A 235 -12.13 -12.67 3.94
CA SER A 235 -12.68 -13.81 3.22
C SER A 235 -13.59 -13.43 2.05
N ASP A 236 -14.29 -12.31 2.16
CA ASP A 236 -15.20 -11.78 1.13
C ASP A 236 -14.51 -10.85 0.11
N PHE A 237 -13.19 -10.65 0.20
CA PHE A 237 -12.48 -9.76 -0.72
C PHE A 237 -12.56 -10.29 -2.15
N THR A 238 -13.12 -9.47 -3.05
CA THR A 238 -13.20 -9.83 -4.46
C THR A 238 -11.85 -9.55 -5.12
N GLN A 239 -11.00 -10.57 -5.19
CA GLN A 239 -9.81 -10.49 -6.02
C GLN A 239 -10.23 -10.67 -7.48
N THR A 240 -10.37 -9.58 -8.21
CA THR A 240 -10.60 -9.67 -9.66
C THR A 240 -9.33 -10.27 -10.27
N ILE A 241 -9.39 -11.52 -10.77
CA ILE A 241 -8.23 -12.32 -11.23
C ILE A 241 -7.22 -11.43 -11.97
N LEU A 242 -6.08 -11.25 -11.31
CA LEU A 242 -4.90 -10.55 -11.74
C LEU A 242 -3.95 -11.60 -12.30
N ASP A 243 -4.19 -12.04 -13.54
CA ASP A 243 -3.17 -12.80 -14.24
C ASP A 243 -1.94 -11.91 -14.40
N SER A 244 -0.84 -12.44 -13.87
CA SER A 244 0.51 -11.90 -13.89
C SER A 244 0.83 -11.14 -15.19
N GLY A 245 1.04 -9.83 -15.07
CA GLY A 245 1.77 -8.98 -16.02
C GLY A 245 1.07 -8.56 -17.32
N SER A 246 0.18 -9.37 -17.90
CA SER A 246 -0.29 -9.15 -19.29
C SER A 246 -1.72 -8.59 -19.41
N HIS A 247 -2.61 -8.89 -18.45
CA HIS A 247 -4.03 -8.51 -18.58
C HIS A 247 -4.37 -7.12 -18.05
N HIS A 248 -3.75 -6.64 -16.96
CA HIS A 248 -4.03 -5.29 -16.43
C HIS A 248 -3.51 -4.18 -17.35
N ALA A 249 -2.36 -4.40 -18.00
CA ALA A 249 -1.76 -3.49 -18.99
C ALA A 249 -2.69 -3.19 -20.19
N ARG A 250 -3.65 -4.07 -20.45
CA ARG A 250 -4.62 -3.94 -21.55
C ARG A 250 -5.97 -3.38 -21.11
N ARG A 251 -6.28 -3.38 -19.81
CA ARG A 251 -7.54 -2.80 -19.30
C ARG A 251 -7.47 -1.27 -19.40
N PRO A 252 -8.58 -0.60 -19.74
CA PRO A 252 -8.70 0.83 -19.55
C PRO A 252 -8.40 1.20 -18.10
N VAL A 253 -7.60 2.24 -17.89
CA VAL A 253 -7.31 2.74 -16.54
C VAL A 253 -8.55 3.47 -16.04
N LEU A 254 -9.08 3.05 -14.89
CA LEU A 254 -10.03 3.85 -14.12
C LEU A 254 -9.26 4.49 -12.97
N PRO A 255 -9.03 5.82 -12.97
CA PRO A 255 -8.25 6.47 -11.94
C PRO A 255 -9.03 6.55 -10.63
N ASN A 256 -8.39 6.21 -9.51
CA ASN A 256 -8.84 6.58 -8.17
C ASN A 256 -8.75 8.10 -7.99
N ALA A 257 -9.47 8.63 -7.01
CA ALA A 257 -9.49 10.06 -6.72
C ALA A 257 -8.66 10.42 -5.49
N LEU A 258 -8.04 11.60 -5.55
CA LEU A 258 -7.35 12.19 -4.42
C LEU A 258 -8.35 12.93 -3.52
N ALA A 259 -8.03 13.00 -2.24
CA ALA A 259 -8.71 13.84 -1.28
C ALA A 259 -8.61 15.33 -1.65
N ALA A 260 -9.55 16.13 -1.16
CA ALA A 260 -9.50 17.58 -1.33
C ALA A 260 -8.23 18.17 -0.69
N GLY A 261 -7.59 19.13 -1.37
CA GLY A 261 -6.38 19.80 -0.88
C GLY A 261 -5.07 19.05 -1.15
N VAL A 262 -5.11 17.85 -1.74
CA VAL A 262 -3.90 17.14 -2.16
C VAL A 262 -3.27 17.85 -3.36
N ASP A 263 -2.00 18.23 -3.21
CA ASP A 263 -1.10 18.58 -4.30
C ASP A 263 0.09 17.61 -4.26
N LEU A 264 0.28 16.83 -5.33
CA LEU A 264 1.34 15.83 -5.40
C LEU A 264 2.73 16.44 -5.62
N TYR A 265 2.81 17.73 -5.96
CA TYR A 265 4.06 18.39 -6.37
C TYR A 265 4.58 19.38 -5.32
N THR A 266 3.95 19.47 -4.16
CA THR A 266 4.51 20.23 -3.03
C THR A 266 5.71 19.50 -2.43
N PRO A 267 6.75 20.23 -1.96
CA PRO A 267 7.92 19.60 -1.34
C PRO A 267 7.59 18.75 -0.10
N GLN A 268 6.50 19.09 0.57
CA GLN A 268 5.97 18.37 1.72
C GLN A 268 4.47 18.12 1.55
N LEU A 269 3.98 17.03 2.13
CA LEU A 269 2.57 16.65 2.08
C LEU A 269 1.69 17.68 2.79
N LEU A 270 0.67 18.19 2.09
CA LEU A 270 -0.37 19.05 2.68
C LEU A 270 -1.50 18.23 3.31
N VAL A 271 -1.72 17.01 2.82
CA VAL A 271 -2.75 16.08 3.29
C VAL A 271 -2.09 14.74 3.54
N ASN A 272 -2.39 14.14 4.68
CA ASN A 272 -1.90 12.82 5.08
C ASN A 272 -3.03 11.99 5.69
N TRP A 273 -2.72 10.82 6.24
CA TRP A 273 -3.73 9.95 6.84
C TRP A 273 -4.39 10.53 8.10
N ASP A 274 -3.70 11.38 8.85
CA ASP A 274 -4.25 12.05 10.04
C ASP A 274 -5.35 13.04 9.63
N CYS A 275 -5.15 13.75 8.50
CA CYS A 275 -6.19 14.60 7.90
C CYS A 275 -7.45 13.80 7.53
N LEU A 276 -7.31 12.50 7.29
CA LEU A 276 -8.41 11.58 6.95
C LEU A 276 -8.92 10.76 8.14
N GLY A 277 -8.52 11.11 9.37
CA GLY A 277 -8.99 10.48 10.60
C GLY A 277 -8.30 9.15 10.92
N LEU A 278 -7.03 8.99 10.57
CA LEU A 278 -6.21 7.89 11.09
C LEU A 278 -6.05 8.02 12.61
N LYS A 279 -6.20 6.87 13.28
CA LYS A 279 -5.79 6.69 14.67
C LYS A 279 -4.94 5.44 14.79
N THR A 280 -3.69 5.62 15.16
CA THR A 280 -2.80 4.51 15.50
C THR A 280 -3.04 4.10 16.95
N LEU A 281 -3.26 2.80 17.15
CA LEU A 281 -3.38 2.19 18.48
C LEU A 281 -2.04 1.61 18.91
N HIS A 282 -1.73 1.66 20.19
CA HIS A 282 -0.42 1.28 20.72
C HIS A 282 -0.46 0.16 21.75
N THR A 283 -1.65 -0.15 22.29
CA THR A 283 -1.82 -1.22 23.28
C THR A 283 -2.95 -2.18 22.92
N VAL A 284 -2.83 -3.42 23.40
CA VAL A 284 -3.88 -4.43 23.20
C VAL A 284 -5.19 -3.99 23.87
N ASP A 285 -5.11 -3.22 24.97
CA ASP A 285 -6.28 -2.71 25.67
C ASP A 285 -7.00 -1.61 24.88
N GLU A 286 -6.26 -0.69 24.25
CA GLU A 286 -6.84 0.29 23.30
C GLU A 286 -7.55 -0.43 22.15
N LEU A 287 -6.92 -1.45 21.59
CA LEU A 287 -7.51 -2.25 20.51
C LEU A 287 -8.73 -3.07 20.98
N ALA A 288 -8.71 -3.56 22.22
CA ALA A 288 -9.84 -4.25 22.83
C ALA A 288 -11.03 -3.30 23.07
N ALA A 289 -10.76 -2.05 23.45
CA ALA A 289 -11.77 -1.01 23.63
C ALA A 289 -12.29 -0.43 22.29
N ALA A 290 -11.48 -0.49 21.23
CA ALA A 290 -11.85 0.01 19.92
C ALA A 290 -13.14 -0.64 19.38
N SER A 291 -14.04 0.19 18.84
CA SER A 291 -15.24 -0.27 18.13
C SER A 291 -15.23 0.23 16.68
N SER A 292 -15.98 -0.41 15.79
CA SER A 292 -16.11 0.07 14.41
C SER A 292 -16.68 1.49 14.35
N ALA A 293 -17.63 1.81 15.25
CA ALA A 293 -18.19 3.15 15.37
C ALA A 293 -17.13 4.20 15.73
N TRP A 294 -16.09 3.83 16.49
CA TRP A 294 -15.00 4.75 16.82
C TRP A 294 -14.19 5.18 15.60
N PHE A 295 -13.98 4.26 14.65
CA PHE A 295 -13.26 4.56 13.41
C PHE A 295 -14.13 5.32 12.39
N ASP A 296 -15.46 5.19 12.45
CA ASP A 296 -16.40 5.84 11.53
C ASP A 296 -16.94 7.20 12.02
N ALA A 297 -16.93 7.46 13.34
CA ALA A 297 -17.56 8.64 13.95
C ALA A 297 -16.81 9.96 13.73
N GLU A 298 -15.50 9.90 13.45
CA GLU A 298 -14.65 11.09 13.29
C GLU A 298 -14.32 11.40 11.83
N ARG A 299 -14.88 10.63 10.89
CA ARG A 299 -14.69 10.79 9.45
C ARG A 299 -15.94 11.44 8.86
N MET A 300 -16.03 12.76 9.02
CA MET A 300 -17.04 13.62 8.37
C MET A 300 -16.59 14.02 6.98
#